data_AF-A0A559MGT8-F1
#
_entry.id   AF-A0A559MGT8-F1
#
_cell.length_a   1.000
_cell.length_b   1.000
_cell.length_c   1.000
_cell.angle_alpha   90.00
_cell.angle_beta   90.00
_cell.angle_gamma   90.00
#
_symmetry.space_group_name_H-M   'P 1'
#
loop_
_entity.id
_entity.type
_entity.pdbx_description
1 polymer ?
#
loop_
_entity_poly.entity_id
_entity_poly.type
_entity_poly.pdbx_seq_one_letter_code
_entity_poly.pdbx_strand_id
1 'polypeptide(L)'
;MPSVPTPSKAGIIETTSGERHIPSSTRPDGSKRKEIKIKPGYKPPEDVEVYKNRIADGWKKRGTGGVPGAEGLKENEDDGSAASNKNAKRREARKKAKATEEGGEGKVVTNGSAKELAKEEEA
;
A
#
# COMPACT_ATOMS: atom_id res chain seq x y z
N MET A 1 -16.90 1.78 -29.17
CA MET A 1 -15.86 2.65 -28.57
C MET A 1 -14.58 2.47 -29.35
N PRO A 2 -13.93 3.53 -29.86
CA PRO A 2 -12.57 3.40 -30.38
C PRO A 2 -11.63 2.98 -29.24
N SER A 3 -10.91 1.88 -29.43
CA SER A 3 -9.91 1.39 -28.47
C SER A 3 -8.74 2.38 -28.47
N VAL A 4 -8.50 3.05 -27.34
CA VAL A 4 -7.32 3.90 -27.18
C VAL A 4 -6.10 2.99 -27.16
N PRO A 5 -5.12 3.17 -28.06
CA PRO A 5 -3.94 2.32 -28.09
C PRO A 5 -3.16 2.49 -26.78
N THR A 6 -2.87 1.37 -26.14
CA THR A 6 -2.11 1.35 -24.89
C THR A 6 -0.64 1.65 -25.19
N PRO A 7 -0.05 2.71 -24.60
CA PRO A 7 1.36 2.99 -24.79
C PRO A 7 2.23 1.94 -24.08
N SER A 8 3.36 1.62 -24.70
CA SER A 8 4.44 0.85 -24.05
C SER A 8 5.07 1.62 -22.89
N LYS A 9 6.00 0.98 -22.16
CA LYS A 9 6.68 1.59 -21.00
C LYS A 9 7.48 2.83 -21.41
N ALA A 10 8.02 2.82 -22.63
CA ALA A 10 8.70 3.97 -23.23
C ALA A 10 7.74 5.01 -23.87
N GLY A 11 6.42 4.87 -23.72
CA GLY A 11 5.44 5.79 -24.30
C GLY A 11 5.23 5.62 -25.80
N ILE A 12 5.65 4.50 -26.38
CA ILE A 12 5.51 4.18 -27.81
C ILE A 12 4.13 3.62 -28.09
N ILE A 13 3.49 4.12 -29.14
CA ILE A 13 2.24 3.62 -29.71
C ILE A 13 2.54 2.91 -31.03
N GLU A 14 1.89 1.76 -31.22
CA GLU A 14 1.96 1.01 -32.47
C GLU A 14 0.66 1.23 -33.25
N THR A 15 0.77 1.65 -34.50
CA THR A 15 -0.38 1.77 -35.41
C THR A 15 -0.76 0.41 -35.96
N THR A 16 -1.99 0.28 -36.46
CA THR A 16 -2.43 -0.93 -37.19
C THR A 16 -1.57 -1.25 -38.43
N SER A 17 -0.84 -0.27 -38.96
CA SER A 17 0.08 -0.43 -40.09
C SER A 17 1.48 -0.92 -39.68
N GLY A 18 1.73 -1.13 -38.38
CA GLY A 18 3.04 -1.54 -37.86
C GLY A 18 4.04 -0.39 -37.69
N GLU A 19 3.61 0.87 -37.87
CA GLU A 19 4.45 2.03 -37.61
C GLU A 19 4.48 2.35 -36.12
N ARG A 20 5.69 2.58 -35.59
CA ARG A 20 5.92 2.87 -34.17
C ARG A 20 6.26 4.34 -34.00
N HIS A 21 5.52 5.03 -33.14
CA HIS A 21 5.72 6.46 -32.91
C HIS A 21 5.42 6.86 -31.46
N ILE A 22 5.97 8.00 -31.05
CA ILE A 22 5.63 8.67 -29.79
C ILE A 22 4.63 9.78 -30.12
N PRO A 23 3.42 9.79 -29.55
CA PRO A 23 2.38 10.75 -29.88
C PRO A 23 2.78 12.20 -29.57
N SER A 24 2.20 13.16 -30.28
CA SER A 24 2.37 14.58 -29.99
C SER A 24 1.92 14.90 -28.55
N SER A 25 2.72 15.67 -27.81
CA SER A 25 2.38 16.12 -26.46
C SER A 25 2.26 17.64 -26.37
N THR A 26 1.51 18.11 -25.38
CA THR A 26 1.30 19.55 -25.15
C THR A 26 2.35 20.07 -24.18
N ARG A 27 3.00 21.19 -24.51
CA ARG A 27 3.89 21.91 -23.60
C ARG A 27 3.07 22.64 -22.52
N PRO A 28 3.68 23.04 -21.40
CA PRO A 28 2.99 23.82 -20.37
C PRO A 28 2.40 25.15 -20.87
N ASP A 29 2.99 25.73 -21.91
CA ASP A 29 2.53 26.95 -22.57
C ASP A 29 1.36 26.71 -23.57
N GLY A 30 0.90 25.46 -23.72
CA GLY A 30 -0.17 25.07 -24.65
C GLY A 30 0.29 24.74 -26.07
N SER A 31 1.55 25.01 -26.44
CA SER A 31 2.08 24.67 -27.77
C SER A 31 2.30 23.15 -27.91
N LYS A 32 2.16 22.60 -29.12
CA LYS A 32 2.33 21.15 -29.35
C LYS A 32 3.77 20.78 -29.70
N ARG A 33 4.25 19.67 -29.14
CA ARG A 33 5.46 18.97 -29.58
C ARG A 33 5.09 18.06 -30.75
N LYS A 34 5.95 18.01 -31.75
CA LYS A 34 5.76 17.11 -32.89
C LYS A 34 5.86 15.65 -32.45
N GLU A 35 5.15 14.80 -33.17
CA GLU A 35 5.27 13.35 -33.08
C GLU A 35 6.67 12.88 -33.47
N ILE A 36 7.17 11.82 -32.81
CA ILE A 36 8.51 11.27 -33.05
C ILE A 36 8.38 9.87 -33.64
N LYS A 37 8.90 9.69 -34.87
CA LYS A 37 8.96 8.39 -35.54
C LYS A 37 10.12 7.56 -35.03
N ILE A 38 9.89 6.26 -34.87
CA ILE A 38 10.90 5.31 -34.41
C ILE A 38 11.33 4.42 -35.57
N LYS A 39 12.63 4.05 -35.59
CA LYS A 39 13.15 3.12 -36.59
C LYS A 39 12.46 1.75 -36.45
N PRO A 40 12.03 1.10 -37.55
CA PRO A 40 11.51 -0.26 -37.49
C PRO A 40 12.49 -1.21 -36.80
N GLY A 41 11.99 -2.02 -35.86
CA GLY A 41 12.79 -2.98 -35.08
C GLY A 41 13.58 -2.40 -33.90
N TYR A 42 13.68 -1.07 -33.73
CA TYR A 42 14.31 -0.49 -32.54
C TYR A 42 13.40 -0.65 -31.33
N LYS A 43 13.91 -1.28 -30.27
CA LYS A 43 13.23 -1.43 -28.98
C LYS A 43 14.07 -0.75 -27.89
N PRO A 44 13.54 0.27 -27.19
CA PRO A 44 14.29 0.92 -26.12
C PRO A 44 14.52 -0.06 -24.96
N PRO A 45 15.57 0.13 -24.15
CA PRO A 45 15.94 -0.79 -23.07
C PRO A 45 14.82 -0.99 -22.03
N GLU A 46 13.97 0.02 -21.82
CA GLU A 46 12.79 -0.08 -20.96
C GLU A 46 11.78 -1.14 -21.41
N ASP A 47 11.68 -1.37 -22.73
CA ASP A 47 10.78 -2.34 -23.35
C ASP A 47 11.50 -3.67 -23.65
N VAL A 48 12.81 -3.78 -23.41
CA VAL A 48 13.56 -5.04 -23.55
C VAL A 48 13.28 -5.90 -22.33
N GLU A 49 12.64 -7.04 -22.56
CA GLU A 49 12.35 -8.00 -21.50
C GLU A 49 13.63 -8.70 -21.08
N VAL A 50 14.13 -8.35 -19.88
CA VAL A 50 15.19 -9.11 -19.24
C VAL A 50 14.66 -10.50 -18.94
N TYR A 51 15.40 -11.55 -19.31
CA TYR A 51 15.01 -12.93 -19.05
C TYR A 51 14.68 -13.11 -17.57
N LYS A 52 13.47 -13.65 -17.32
CA LYS A 52 13.04 -14.06 -16.00
C LYS A 52 12.46 -15.45 -16.09
N ASN A 53 12.87 -16.32 -15.19
CA ASN A 53 12.30 -17.65 -15.10
C ASN A 53 10.84 -17.54 -14.64
N ARG A 54 9.90 -18.03 -15.47
CA ARG A 54 8.46 -18.02 -15.19
C ARG A 54 8.10 -18.55 -13.81
N ILE A 55 8.75 -19.63 -13.36
CA ILE A 55 8.51 -20.23 -12.04
C ILE A 55 9.05 -19.33 -10.93
N ALA A 56 10.27 -18.80 -11.10
CA ALA A 56 10.89 -17.90 -10.12
C ALA A 56 10.14 -16.57 -9.99
N ASP A 57 9.63 -16.03 -11.08
CA ASP A 57 8.79 -14.83 -11.09
C ASP A 57 7.45 -15.07 -10.40
N GLY A 58 6.80 -16.22 -10.68
CA GLY A 58 5.58 -16.61 -10.00
C GLY A 58 5.78 -16.81 -8.49
N TRP A 59 6.95 -17.31 -8.08
CA TRP A 59 7.32 -17.40 -6.66
C TRP A 59 7.54 -16.02 -6.04
N LYS A 60 8.32 -15.13 -6.68
CA LYS A 60 8.56 -13.76 -6.18
C LYS A 60 7.28 -12.93 -6.09
N LYS A 61 6.35 -13.11 -7.03
CA LYS A 61 5.06 -12.41 -7.04
C LYS A 61 4.02 -13.02 -6.09
N ARG A 62 4.30 -14.18 -5.50
CA ARG A 62 3.39 -14.88 -4.58
C ARG A 62 3.32 -14.11 -3.27
N GLY A 63 2.23 -13.38 -3.07
CA GLY A 63 2.02 -12.52 -1.89
C GLY A 63 2.29 -11.03 -2.14
N THR A 64 2.75 -10.64 -3.33
CA THR A 64 2.77 -9.22 -3.75
C THR A 64 1.48 -8.91 -4.49
N GLY A 65 0.64 -8.07 -3.91
CA GLY A 65 -0.75 -7.90 -4.33
C GLY A 65 -1.62 -8.74 -3.40
N GLY A 66 -2.34 -8.06 -2.51
CA GLY A 66 -3.20 -8.70 -1.52
C GLY A 66 -4.30 -9.55 -2.16
N VAL A 67 -5.28 -9.95 -1.35
CA VAL A 67 -6.46 -10.68 -1.84
C VAL A 67 -7.07 -9.91 -3.04
N PRO A 68 -7.21 -10.52 -4.23
CA PRO A 68 -7.82 -9.87 -5.38
C PRO A 68 -9.19 -9.29 -5.00
N GLY A 69 -9.36 -7.96 -5.15
CA GLY A 69 -10.56 -7.23 -4.72
C GLY A 69 -10.47 -6.56 -3.34
N ALA A 70 -9.33 -6.67 -2.63
CA ALA A 70 -9.06 -5.99 -1.36
C ALA A 70 -8.20 -4.72 -1.50
N GLU A 71 -8.09 -4.16 -2.71
CA GLU A 71 -7.61 -2.79 -2.91
C GLU A 71 -8.65 -1.85 -2.28
N GLY A 72 -8.53 -1.63 -0.98
CA GLY A 72 -9.33 -0.65 -0.25
C GLY A 72 -9.17 0.71 -0.91
N LEU A 73 -10.28 1.43 -1.06
CA LEU A 73 -10.28 2.86 -1.35
C LEU A 73 -9.17 3.50 -0.51
N LYS A 74 -8.18 4.14 -1.14
CA LYS A 74 -7.15 4.91 -0.43
C LYS A 74 -7.86 5.77 0.60
N GLU A 75 -7.60 5.50 1.87
CA GLU A 75 -8.19 6.21 2.99
C GLU A 75 -7.82 7.69 2.82
N ASN A 76 -8.79 8.49 2.37
CA ASN A 76 -8.86 9.85 2.87
C ASN A 76 -9.18 9.65 4.35
N GLU A 77 -8.25 10.06 5.21
CA GLU A 77 -8.51 10.25 6.62
C GLU A 77 -9.82 11.01 6.75
N ASP A 78 -10.88 10.35 7.21
CA ASP A 78 -11.88 10.88 8.14
C ASP A 78 -12.99 9.83 8.36
N ASP A 79 -13.36 9.72 9.63
CA ASP A 79 -14.43 8.89 10.19
C ASP A 79 -14.19 7.38 10.28
N GLY A 80 -13.64 6.99 11.43
CA GLY A 80 -13.62 5.60 11.89
C GLY A 80 -15.00 4.93 11.76
N SER A 81 -14.99 3.70 11.24
CA SER A 81 -16.20 2.91 10.96
C SER A 81 -17.19 2.89 12.13
N ALA A 82 -18.49 2.77 11.84
CA ALA A 82 -19.56 2.72 12.85
C ALA A 82 -19.36 1.68 13.97
N ALA A 83 -18.49 0.68 13.77
CA ALA A 83 -18.07 -0.28 14.78
C ALA A 83 -17.10 0.30 15.83
N SER A 84 -16.18 1.21 15.45
CA SER A 84 -15.25 1.86 16.37
C SER A 84 -15.97 2.82 17.34
N ASN A 85 -16.98 3.55 16.85
CA ASN A 85 -17.80 4.47 17.65
C ASN A 85 -18.59 3.75 18.76
N LYS A 86 -19.07 2.51 18.51
CA LYS A 86 -19.73 1.70 19.55
C LYS A 86 -18.76 1.21 20.62
N ASN A 87 -17.53 0.84 20.22
CA ASN A 87 -16.52 0.35 21.15
C ASN A 87 -15.98 1.49 22.04
N ALA A 88 -15.79 2.69 21.47
CA ALA A 88 -15.44 3.89 22.23
C ALA A 88 -16.51 4.21 23.29
N LYS A 89 -17.80 4.19 22.92
CA LYS A 89 -18.90 4.47 23.85
C LYS A 89 -18.99 3.43 24.99
N ARG A 90 -18.70 2.15 24.70
CA ARG A 90 -18.67 1.08 25.71
C ARG A 90 -17.47 1.19 26.66
N ARG A 91 -16.30 1.61 26.15
CA ARG A 91 -15.11 1.87 26.99
C ARG A 91 -15.30 3.07 27.90
N GLU A 92 -15.84 4.18 27.38
CA GLU A 92 -16.14 5.38 28.19
C GLU A 92 -17.19 5.09 29.27
N ALA A 93 -18.24 4.32 28.97
CA ALA A 93 -19.24 3.92 29.96
C ALA A 93 -18.63 3.03 31.07
N ARG A 94 -17.74 2.09 30.71
CA ARG A 94 -17.04 1.26 31.69
C ARG A 94 -16.03 2.06 32.52
N LYS A 95 -15.35 3.02 31.91
CA LYS A 95 -14.42 3.91 32.62
C LYS A 95 -15.16 4.82 33.60
N LYS A 96 -16.33 5.33 33.22
CA LYS A 96 -17.20 6.12 34.09
C LYS A 96 -17.79 5.28 35.23
N ALA A 97 -18.24 4.06 34.96
CA ALA A 97 -18.72 3.13 35.99
C ALA A 97 -17.62 2.73 36.98
N LYS A 98 -16.40 2.46 36.47
CA LYS A 98 -15.24 2.15 37.31
C LYS A 98 -14.81 3.34 38.16
N ALA A 99 -14.86 4.56 37.61
CA ALA A 99 -14.57 5.78 38.38
C ALA A 99 -15.64 6.08 39.45
N THR A 100 -16.89 5.64 39.25
CA THR A 100 -17.93 5.73 40.30
C THR A 100 -17.80 4.63 41.36
N GLU A 101 -17.18 3.49 41.04
CA GLU A 101 -16.90 2.42 42.02
C GLU A 101 -15.60 2.65 42.82
N GLU A 102 -14.53 3.19 42.20
CA GLU A 102 -13.27 3.52 42.90
C GLU A 102 -13.35 4.79 43.79
N GLY A 103 -14.51 5.44 43.87
CA GLY A 103 -14.80 6.54 44.80
C GLY A 103 -15.21 6.09 46.20
N GLY A 104 -15.32 4.78 46.45
CA GLY A 104 -15.61 4.20 47.76
C GLY A 104 -14.46 3.30 48.25
N GLU A 105 -13.84 3.70 49.35
CA GLU A 105 -13.08 2.84 50.29
C GLU A 105 -11.69 2.35 49.85
N GLY A 106 -10.69 3.19 50.15
CA GLY A 106 -9.71 2.90 51.22
C GLY A 106 -8.96 1.56 51.23
N LYS A 107 -7.76 1.57 50.61
CA LYS A 107 -6.47 1.03 51.11
C LYS A 107 -6.47 -0.41 51.69
N VAL A 108 -6.06 -1.39 50.88
CA VAL A 108 -5.41 -2.62 51.38
C VAL A 108 -4.26 -3.08 50.46
N VAL A 109 -3.03 -2.84 50.93
CA VAL A 109 -1.82 -3.69 50.93
C VAL A 109 -1.48 -4.51 49.67
N THR A 110 -0.44 -4.10 48.95
CA THR A 110 0.30 -4.93 47.98
C THR A 110 1.41 -5.71 48.68
N ASN A 111 1.27 -7.04 48.78
CA ASN A 111 2.33 -7.98 49.16
C ASN A 111 2.59 -8.97 48.01
N GLY A 112 3.87 -9.09 47.63
CA GLY A 112 4.48 -10.22 46.90
C GLY A 112 4.11 -10.31 45.41
N SER A 113 5.01 -10.61 44.47
CA SER A 113 6.35 -11.17 44.56
C SER A 113 6.98 -11.07 43.16
N ALA A 114 8.13 -10.40 43.04
CA ALA A 114 9.00 -10.50 41.87
C ALA A 114 10.10 -11.52 42.21
N LYS A 115 10.07 -12.64 41.51
CA LYS A 115 11.07 -13.69 41.47
C LYS A 115 11.92 -13.46 40.22
N GLU A 116 13.22 -13.79 40.28
CA GLU A 116 14.31 -13.66 39.28
C GLU A 116 15.13 -12.35 39.39
N LEU A 117 16.46 -12.29 39.44
CA LEU A 117 17.65 -13.17 39.33
C LEU A 117 18.73 -12.53 40.25
N ALA A 118 19.68 -13.21 40.88
CA ALA A 118 20.85 -13.82 40.27
C ALA A 118 21.67 -14.55 41.35
N LYS A 119 22.31 -15.62 40.93
CA LYS A 119 23.21 -16.49 41.68
C LYS A 119 24.61 -15.90 41.57
N GLU A 120 25.24 -15.53 42.70
CA GLU A 120 26.69 -15.29 42.78
C GLU A 120 27.32 -16.34 43.69
N GLU A 121 28.37 -16.94 43.15
CA GLU A 121 29.30 -17.88 43.76
C GLU A 121 30.16 -17.22 44.83
N GLU A 122 30.32 -17.95 45.94
CA GLU A 122 31.58 -18.25 46.62
C GLU A 122 32.75 -17.24 46.52
N ALA A 123 32.99 -16.50 47.61
CA ALA A 123 34.30 -16.18 48.16
C ALA A 123 34.18 -15.82 49.65
#